data_AF-A0A1X0FPK6-F1
#
_entry.id   AF-A0A1X0FPK6-F1
#
_cell.length_a   1.000
_cell.length_b   1.000
_cell.length_c   1.000
_cell.angle_alpha   90.00
_cell.angle_beta   90.00
_cell.angle_gamma   90.00
#
_symmetry.space_group_name_H-M   'P 1'
#
loop_
_entity.id
_entity.type
_entity.pdbx_description
1 polymer ?
#
loop_
_entity_poly.entity_id
_entity_poly.type
_entity_poly.pdbx_seq_one_letter_code
_entity_poly.pdbx_strand_id
1 'polypeptide(L)'
;MLKGFKEFLSRGNIIDLATAVVIGTAFTALVTQFTDNIIKPLINRIGVNQQSNIGILRIGIGGGQAIDLNNVLSAAINFVIIAAVVYFVVVLPYTTLRKRGEVEPADDAQVVLLKEIRDLLAQTNGDSSGRHGGVTTTPPPEHGPRAEAESK
;
A
#
# COMPACT_ATOMS: atom_id res chain seq x y z
N MET A 1 -29.15 -1.04 13.84
CA MET A 1 -27.79 -0.71 14.33
C MET A 1 -26.77 -1.77 13.92
N LEU A 2 -26.82 -2.99 14.47
CA LEU A 2 -25.87 -4.08 14.17
C LEU A 2 -25.76 -4.47 12.67
N LYS A 3 -26.88 -4.44 11.92
CA LYS A 3 -26.87 -4.71 10.47
C LYS A 3 -26.09 -3.63 9.70
N GLY A 4 -26.35 -2.36 9.98
CA GLY A 4 -25.63 -1.23 9.37
C GLY A 4 -24.15 -1.15 9.77
N PHE A 5 -23.80 -1.60 10.99
CA PHE A 5 -22.41 -1.72 11.41
C PHE A 5 -21.67 -2.84 10.68
N LYS A 6 -22.30 -4.02 10.52
CA LYS A 6 -21.74 -5.11 9.69
C LYS A 6 -21.54 -4.67 8.25
N GLU A 7 -22.48 -3.91 7.71
CA GLU A 7 -22.45 -3.39 6.32
C GLU A 7 -21.42 -2.26 6.13
N PHE A 8 -21.13 -1.52 7.20
CA PHE A 8 -20.00 -0.60 7.25
C PHE A 8 -18.66 -1.34 7.27
N LEU A 9 -18.50 -2.34 8.14
CA LEU A 9 -17.29 -3.15 8.22
C LEU A 9 -17.06 -3.95 6.93
N SER A 10 -18.10 -4.51 6.31
CA SER A 10 -17.97 -5.29 5.08
C SER A 10 -17.50 -4.48 3.87
N ARG A 11 -17.35 -3.15 3.99
CA ARG A 11 -16.55 -2.39 3.02
C ARG A 11 -15.09 -2.80 3.21
N GLY A 12 -14.58 -3.64 2.31
CA GLY A 12 -13.26 -4.30 2.41
C GLY A 12 -12.11 -3.38 2.83
N ASN A 13 -12.09 -2.14 2.32
CA ASN A 13 -11.09 -1.14 2.69
C ASN A 13 -10.98 -0.85 4.21
N ILE A 14 -12.07 -0.96 4.97
CA ILE A 14 -12.05 -0.71 6.42
C ILE A 14 -11.45 -1.90 7.18
N ILE A 15 -11.82 -3.13 6.79
CA ILE A 15 -11.29 -4.34 7.44
C ILE A 15 -9.79 -4.44 7.20
N ASP A 16 -9.33 -4.24 5.97
CA ASP A 16 -7.90 -4.35 5.63
C ASP A 16 -7.06 -3.31 6.38
N LEU A 17 -7.54 -2.06 6.44
CA LEU A 17 -6.87 -1.01 7.21
C LEU A 17 -6.90 -1.28 8.72
N ALA A 18 -8.03 -1.74 9.27
CA ALA A 18 -8.14 -2.07 10.69
C ALA A 18 -7.18 -3.22 11.06
N THR A 19 -7.14 -4.27 10.25
CA THR A 19 -6.24 -5.40 10.45
C THR A 19 -4.77 -4.97 10.35
N ALA A 20 -4.42 -4.11 9.39
CA ALA A 20 -3.06 -3.59 9.26
C ALA A 20 -2.59 -2.84 10.53
N VAL A 21 -3.44 -1.98 11.09
CA VAL A 21 -3.13 -1.21 12.32
C VAL A 21 -3.01 -2.14 13.54
N VAL A 22 -3.92 -3.09 13.71
CA VAL A 22 -3.89 -4.02 14.83
C VAL A 22 -2.65 -4.91 14.78
N ILE A 23 -2.31 -5.47 13.62
CA ILE A 23 -1.12 -6.31 13.47
C ILE A 23 0.15 -5.47 13.68
N GLY A 24 0.23 -4.27 13.09
CA GLY A 24 1.39 -3.41 13.21
C GLY A 24 1.68 -3.00 14.66
N THR A 25 0.65 -2.63 15.42
CA THR A 25 0.79 -2.26 16.84
C THR A 25 1.16 -3.45 17.70
N ALA A 26 0.50 -4.61 17.53
CA ALA A 26 0.80 -5.83 18.28
C ALA A 26 2.23 -6.32 18.02
N PHE A 27 2.67 -6.31 16.76
CA PHE A 27 4.03 -6.71 16.39
C PHE A 27 5.09 -5.77 16.98
N THR A 28 4.88 -4.45 16.87
CA THR A 28 5.80 -3.46 17.44
C THR A 28 5.91 -3.61 18.95
N ALA A 29 4.80 -3.87 19.64
CA ALA A 29 4.79 -4.11 21.09
C ALA A 29 5.59 -5.38 21.45
N LEU A 30 5.44 -6.47 20.70
CA LEU A 30 6.18 -7.72 20.90
C LEU A 30 7.68 -7.51 20.73
N VAL A 31 8.12 -6.86 19.65
CA VAL A 31 9.55 -6.61 19.43
C VAL A 31 10.10 -5.65 20.47
N THR A 32 9.35 -4.62 20.86
CA THR A 32 9.75 -3.70 21.93
C THR A 32 9.93 -4.45 23.25
N GLN A 33 9.00 -5.32 23.65
CA GLN A 33 9.16 -6.11 24.87
C GLN A 33 10.37 -7.06 24.79
N PHE A 34 10.63 -7.66 23.64
CA PHE A 34 11.81 -8.48 23.45
C PHE A 34 13.09 -7.67 23.61
N THR A 35 13.20 -6.51 22.95
CA THR A 35 14.37 -5.63 23.09
C THR A 35 14.52 -5.18 24.54
N ASP A 36 13.44 -4.78 25.19
CA ASP A 36 13.48 -4.20 26.53
C ASP A 36 13.85 -5.22 27.60
N ASN A 37 13.38 -6.46 27.46
CA ASN A 37 13.60 -7.51 28.46
C ASN A 37 14.87 -8.34 28.20
N ILE A 38 15.32 -8.44 26.95
CA ILE A 38 16.46 -9.29 26.58
C ILE A 38 17.67 -8.44 26.18
N ILE A 39 17.48 -7.47 25.30
CA ILE A 39 18.61 -6.74 24.70
C ILE A 39 19.09 -5.59 25.59
N LYS A 40 18.19 -4.75 26.13
CA LYS A 40 18.56 -3.65 27.03
C LYS A 40 19.38 -4.13 28.24
N PRO A 41 19.05 -5.23 28.94
CA PRO A 41 19.87 -5.72 30.04
C PRO A 41 21.26 -6.18 29.61
N LEU A 42 21.40 -6.78 28.43
CA LEU A 42 22.70 -7.17 27.87
C LEU A 42 23.56 -5.94 27.55
N ILE A 43 22.97 -4.91 26.95
CA ILE A 43 23.65 -3.63 26.67
C ILE A 43 24.03 -2.92 27.98
N ASN A 44 23.13 -2.90 28.96
CA ASN A 44 23.39 -2.33 30.28
C ASN A 44 24.55 -3.03 31.00
N ARG A 45 24.72 -4.35 30.80
CA ARG A 45 25.84 -5.13 31.33
C ARG A 45 27.18 -4.79 30.69
N ILE A 46 27.18 -4.39 29.42
CA ILE A 46 28.39 -3.95 28.68
C ILE A 46 28.79 -2.51 29.07
N GLY A 47 28.01 -1.85 29.94
CA GLY A 47 28.38 -0.58 30.56
C GLY A 47 27.75 0.64 29.90
N VAL A 48 26.74 0.47 29.04
CA VAL A 48 25.90 1.56 28.55
C VAL A 48 24.66 1.65 29.44
N ASN A 49 24.85 1.88 30.75
CA ASN A 49 23.75 1.91 31.72
C ASN A 49 23.50 3.32 32.28
N GLN A 50 22.31 3.58 32.81
CA GLN A 50 21.94 4.92 33.35
C GLN A 50 22.87 5.40 34.49
N GLN A 51 23.59 4.47 35.12
CA GLN A 51 24.54 4.71 36.20
C GLN A 51 25.99 4.89 35.71
N SER A 52 26.26 4.60 34.44
CA SER A 52 27.60 4.69 33.87
C SER A 52 27.87 6.16 33.63
N ASN A 53 28.75 6.71 34.47
CA ASN A 53 29.43 7.97 34.23
C ASN A 53 30.37 7.81 33.02
N ILE A 54 29.84 7.44 31.85
CA ILE A 54 30.46 7.83 30.59
C ILE A 54 30.25 9.34 30.59
N GLY A 55 31.27 10.08 31.05
CA GLY A 55 31.26 11.50 31.41
C GLY A 55 30.88 12.49 30.31
N ILE A 56 30.23 12.01 29.25
CA ILE A 56 29.73 12.73 28.07
C ILE A 56 28.19 12.68 28.01
N LEU A 57 27.50 11.75 28.72
CA LEU A 57 26.07 11.46 28.50
C LEU A 57 25.10 11.95 29.60
N ARG A 58 25.59 12.38 30.77
CA ARG A 58 24.80 13.14 31.75
C ARG A 58 25.33 14.56 31.81
N ILE A 59 24.70 15.47 31.08
CA ILE A 59 24.96 16.90 31.24
C ILE A 59 24.09 17.35 32.41
N GLY A 60 24.73 17.62 33.54
CA GLY A 60 24.09 18.20 34.70
C GLY A 60 23.74 19.66 34.41
N ILE A 61 22.45 19.97 34.37
CA ILE A 61 21.95 21.34 34.35
C ILE A 61 21.58 21.60 35.80
N GLY A 62 22.34 22.43 36.51
CA GLY A 62 22.25 22.57 37.98
C GLY A 62 20.81 22.62 38.54
N GLY A 63 20.61 22.08 39.75
CA GLY A 63 19.29 21.96 40.39
C GLY A 63 18.74 20.54 40.50
N GLY A 64 19.55 19.50 40.24
CA GLY A 64 19.15 18.10 40.35
C GLY A 64 18.62 17.47 39.06
N GLN A 65 18.53 18.24 37.98
CA GLN A 65 18.09 17.76 36.67
C GLN A 65 19.29 17.38 35.79
N ALA A 66 19.27 16.17 35.25
CA ALA A 66 20.27 15.72 34.26
C ALA A 66 19.56 15.39 32.94
N ILE A 67 20.21 15.69 31.81
CA ILE A 67 19.81 15.13 30.52
C ILE A 67 20.47 13.76 30.38
N ASP A 68 19.66 12.70 30.32
CA ASP A 68 20.11 11.32 30.14
C ASP A 68 20.17 10.96 28.66
N LEU A 69 21.30 11.25 28.01
CA LEU A 69 21.56 10.86 26.62
C LEU A 69 21.60 9.33 26.43
N ASN A 70 21.76 8.57 27.52
CA ASN A 70 21.68 7.12 27.50
C ASN A 70 20.29 6.62 27.06
N ASN A 71 19.21 7.27 27.51
CA ASN A 71 17.86 6.84 27.11
C ASN A 71 17.65 7.00 25.60
N VAL A 72 18.22 8.06 25.01
CA VAL A 72 18.19 8.29 23.55
C VAL A 72 19.00 7.21 22.82
N LEU A 73 20.21 6.87 23.30
CA LEU A 73 21.03 5.82 22.70
C LEU A 73 20.35 4.44 22.80
N SER A 74 19.77 4.12 23.94
CA SER A 74 18.99 2.89 24.15
C SER A 74 17.77 2.83 23.22
N ALA A 75 17.06 3.94 23.04
CA ALA A 75 15.94 4.04 22.10
C ALA A 75 16.39 3.90 20.64
N ALA A 76 17.53 4.47 20.26
CA ALA A 76 18.11 4.33 18.92
C ALA A 76 18.49 2.87 18.63
N ILE A 77 19.10 2.17 19.59
CA ILE A 77 19.42 0.75 19.43
C ILE A 77 18.13 -0.08 19.29
N ASN A 78 17.11 0.19 20.09
CA ASN A 78 15.81 -0.47 19.95
C ASN A 78 15.18 -0.24 18.57
N PHE A 79 15.21 1.00 18.07
CA PHE A 79 14.73 1.32 16.73
C PHE A 79 15.44 0.52 15.64
N VAL A 80 16.77 0.42 15.69
CA VAL A 80 17.56 -0.36 14.73
C VAL A 80 17.19 -1.84 14.79
N ILE A 81 16.97 -2.40 15.97
CA ILE A 81 16.58 -3.81 16.13
C ILE A 81 15.19 -4.04 15.55
N ILE A 82 14.20 -3.19 15.86
CA ILE A 82 12.86 -3.29 15.29
C ILE A 82 12.92 -3.21 13.77
N ALA A 83 13.65 -2.24 13.22
CA ALA A 83 13.83 -2.09 11.78
C ALA A 83 14.48 -3.33 11.15
N ALA A 84 15.50 -3.91 11.78
CA ALA A 84 16.15 -5.13 11.30
C ALA A 84 15.19 -6.32 11.29
N VAL A 85 14.42 -6.53 12.37
CA VAL A 85 13.45 -7.63 12.46
C VAL A 85 12.35 -7.47 11.41
N VAL A 86 11.77 -6.27 11.26
CA VAL A 86 10.76 -5.99 10.23
C VAL A 86 11.31 -6.24 8.83
N TYR A 87 12.55 -5.81 8.57
CA TYR A 87 13.18 -6.01 7.28
C TYR A 87 13.36 -7.50 6.95
N PHE A 88 13.93 -8.28 7.87
CA PHE A 88 14.18 -9.70 7.63
C PHE A 88 12.91 -10.56 7.60
N VAL A 89 11.93 -10.29 8.46
CA VAL A 89 10.72 -11.12 8.60
C VAL A 89 9.63 -10.74 7.61
N VAL A 90 9.53 -9.47 7.22
CA VAL A 90 8.44 -8.98 6.36
C VAL A 90 8.96 -8.55 5.00
N VAL A 91 9.92 -7.62 4.95
CA VAL A 91 10.34 -6.98 3.69
C VAL A 91 11.09 -7.97 2.78
N LEU A 92 12.03 -8.74 3.32
CA LEU A 92 12.83 -9.69 2.56
C LEU A 92 11.99 -10.80 1.91
N PRO A 93 11.10 -11.52 2.63
CA PRO A 93 10.24 -12.51 1.98
C PRO A 93 9.24 -11.84 1.03
N TYR A 94 8.64 -10.71 1.40
CA TYR A 94 7.69 -10.01 0.52
C TYR A 94 8.34 -9.60 -0.82
N THR A 95 9.53 -9.00 -0.78
CA THR A 95 10.27 -8.62 -1.98
C THR A 95 10.74 -9.82 -2.80
N THR A 96 11.02 -10.95 -2.15
CA THR A 96 11.40 -12.20 -2.83
C THR A 96 10.20 -12.84 -3.55
N LEU A 97 9.04 -12.92 -2.89
CA LEU A 97 7.80 -13.46 -3.48
C LEU A 97 7.30 -12.56 -4.62
N ARG A 98 7.42 -11.24 -4.46
CA ARG A 98 7.15 -10.26 -5.54
C ARG A 98 8.04 -10.48 -6.76
N LYS A 99 9.34 -10.71 -6.57
CA LYS A 99 10.27 -11.00 -7.68
C LYS A 99 9.99 -12.33 -8.36
N ARG A 100 9.38 -13.28 -7.65
CA ARG A 100 8.94 -14.58 -8.19
C ARG A 100 7.60 -14.53 -8.93
N GLY A 101 6.92 -13.39 -8.94
CA GLY A 101 5.60 -13.25 -9.55
C GLY A 101 4.48 -13.99 -8.80
N GLU A 102 4.72 -14.43 -7.57
CA GLU A 102 3.72 -15.18 -6.76
C GLU A 102 2.75 -14.25 -6.03
N VAL A 103 3.05 -12.94 -5.97
CA VAL A 103 2.21 -11.92 -5.32
C VAL A 103 1.71 -10.98 -6.39
N GLU A 104 0.55 -11.30 -6.97
CA GLU A 104 -0.17 -10.43 -7.90
C GLU A 104 -1.05 -9.47 -7.08
N PRO A 105 -0.74 -8.17 -7.03
CA PRO A 105 -1.61 -7.20 -6.39
C PRO A 105 -2.89 -7.04 -7.21
N ALA A 106 -4.01 -6.77 -6.52
CA ALA A 106 -5.31 -6.58 -7.16
C ALA A 106 -5.32 -5.49 -8.26
N ASP A 107 -4.42 -4.50 -8.17
CA ASP A 107 -4.24 -3.48 -9.21
C ASP A 107 -3.57 -4.02 -10.48
N ASP A 108 -2.69 -5.02 -10.37
CA ASP A 108 -2.02 -5.60 -11.54
C ASP A 108 -3.02 -6.35 -12.42
N ALA A 109 -4.04 -7.00 -11.85
CA ALA A 109 -5.10 -7.65 -12.63
C ALA A 109 -5.89 -6.65 -13.51
N GLN A 110 -6.18 -5.45 -12.98
CA GLN A 110 -6.82 -4.39 -13.77
C GLN A 110 -5.88 -3.86 -14.86
N VAL A 111 -4.59 -3.70 -14.55
CA VAL A 111 -3.57 -3.28 -15.52
C VAL A 111 -3.37 -4.33 -16.61
N VAL A 112 -3.43 -5.62 -16.29
CA VAL A 112 -3.41 -6.74 -17.24
C VAL A 112 -4.62 -6.66 -18.16
N LEU A 113 -5.83 -6.51 -17.60
CA LEU A 113 -7.04 -6.35 -18.39
C LEU A 113 -6.98 -5.12 -19.32
N LEU A 114 -6.45 -3.99 -18.82
CA LEU A 114 -6.27 -2.78 -19.62
C LEU A 114 -5.24 -2.97 -20.74
N LYS A 115 -4.17 -3.74 -20.50
CA LYS A 115 -3.21 -4.14 -21.55
C LYS A 115 -3.87 -5.01 -22.61
N GLU A 116 -4.66 -6.01 -22.19
CA GLU A 116 -5.41 -6.87 -23.10
C GLU A 116 -6.39 -6.05 -23.96
N ILE A 117 -7.16 -5.14 -23.36
CA ILE A 117 -8.07 -4.25 -24.09
C ILE A 117 -7.31 -3.35 -25.07
N ARG A 118 -6.17 -2.78 -24.66
CA ARG A 118 -5.32 -1.96 -25.53
C ARG A 118 -4.84 -2.77 -26.75
N ASP A 119 -4.40 -4.00 -26.53
CA ASP A 119 -3.85 -4.85 -27.58
C ASP A 119 -4.96 -5.30 -28.55
N LEU A 120 -6.15 -5.63 -28.05
CA LEU A 120 -7.34 -5.90 -28.87
C LEU A 120 -7.77 -4.69 -29.70
N LEU A 121 -7.71 -3.48 -29.12
CA LEU A 121 -8.05 -2.25 -29.82
C LEU A 121 -7.00 -1.90 -30.90
N ALA A 122 -5.72 -2.09 -30.61
CA ALA A 122 -4.64 -1.91 -31.59
C ALA A 122 -4.76 -2.87 -32.77
N GLN A 123 -5.14 -4.12 -32.51
CA GLN A 123 -5.39 -5.13 -33.54
C GLN A 123 -6.61 -4.77 -34.41
N THR A 124 -7.70 -4.32 -33.78
CA THR A 124 -8.91 -3.87 -34.49
C THR A 124 -8.68 -2.62 -35.35
N ASN A 125 -7.88 -1.66 -34.88
CA ASN A 125 -7.49 -0.47 -35.64
C ASN A 125 -6.55 -0.79 -36.81
N GLY A 126 -5.75 -1.85 -36.71
CA GLY A 126 -4.94 -2.38 -37.83
C GLY A 126 -5.82 -2.92 -38.97
N ASP A 127 -6.85 -3.69 -38.64
CA ASP A 127 -7.75 -4.34 -39.61
C ASP A 127 -8.78 -3.40 -40.26
N SER A 128 -9.10 -2.27 -39.61
CA SER A 128 -10.09 -1.29 -40.11
C SER A 128 -9.53 -0.23 -41.06
N SER A 129 -8.21 -0.17 -41.25
CA SER A 129 -7.53 0.79 -42.14
C SER A 129 -7.70 0.52 -43.64
N GLY A 130 -8.39 -0.57 -44.03
CA GLY A 130 -8.50 -1.00 -45.43
C GLY A 130 -9.89 -1.20 -46.03
N ARG A 131 -11.01 -0.97 -45.32
CA ARG A 131 -12.31 -1.48 -45.82
C ARG A 131 -13.57 -0.64 -45.62
N HIS A 132 -13.46 0.65 -45.31
CA HIS A 132 -14.60 1.58 -45.41
C HIS A 132 -14.23 2.83 -46.23
N GLY A 133 -14.02 2.62 -47.52
CA GLY A 133 -13.82 3.66 -48.53
C GLY A 133 -14.48 3.26 -49.85
N GLY A 134 -15.73 2.79 -49.81
CA GLY A 134 -16.50 2.39 -50.98
C GLY A 134 -17.85 3.09 -50.98
N VAL A 135 -17.90 4.27 -51.60
CA VAL A 135 -19.11 5.02 -51.91
C VAL A 135 -20.14 4.09 -52.55
N THR A 136 -21.28 3.89 -51.91
CA THR A 136 -22.48 3.39 -52.58
C THR A 136 -23.52 4.50 -52.48
N THR A 137 -23.55 5.36 -53.49
CA THR A 137 -24.65 6.29 -53.74
C THR A 137 -25.87 5.46 -54.14
N THR A 138 -26.70 5.09 -53.16
CA THR A 138 -28.06 4.62 -53.47
C THR A 138 -28.90 5.87 -53.76
N PRO A 139 -29.52 6.01 -54.95
CA PRO A 139 -30.40 7.14 -55.23
C PRO A 139 -31.59 7.12 -54.26
N PRO A 140 -32.15 8.28 -53.88
CA PRO A 140 -33.37 8.34 -53.08
C PRO A 140 -34.53 7.68 -53.83
N PRO A 141 -35.40 6.89 -53.17
CA PRO A 141 -36.59 6.36 -53.81
C PRO A 141 -37.54 7.51 -54.18
N GLU A 142 -37.87 7.64 -55.46
CA GLU A 142 -38.91 8.53 -55.97
C GLU A 142 -40.21 8.30 -55.17
N HIS A 143 -40.65 9.35 -54.46
CA HIS A 143 -41.96 9.36 -53.85
C HIS A 143 -43.00 9.59 -54.96
N GLY A 144 -43.83 8.57 -55.19
CA GLY A 144 -45.00 8.66 -56.06
C GLY A 144 -46.07 9.65 -55.57
N PRO A 145 -47.09 9.93 -56.39
CA PRO A 145 -47.91 11.14 -56.30
C PRO A 145 -48.98 11.02 -55.23
N ARG A 146 -48.77 11.60 -54.04
CA ARG A 146 -49.83 11.82 -53.04
C ARG A 146 -49.56 13.05 -52.18
N ALA A 147 -49.93 14.24 -52.67
CA ALA A 147 -50.21 15.40 -51.81
C ALA A 147 -51.04 16.50 -52.51
N GLU A 148 -51.95 16.14 -53.43
CA GLU A 148 -52.97 17.07 -53.94
C GLU A 148 -54.36 16.50 -53.66
N ALA A 149 -54.80 16.57 -52.41
CA ALA A 149 -56.22 16.56 -52.05
C ALA A 149 -56.31 16.80 -50.54
N GLU A 150 -56.39 18.07 -50.14
CA GLU A 150 -57.27 18.54 -49.07
C GLU A 150 -57.10 20.06 -48.94
N SER A 151 -57.71 20.77 -49.89
CA SER A 151 -58.13 22.15 -49.71
C SER A 151 -59.65 22.12 -49.50
N LYS A 152 -60.09 22.34 -48.26
CA LYS A 152 -61.34 23.05 -47.95
C LYS A 152 -61.38 23.43 -46.48
#